data_AF-A0A914TB97-F1
#
_entry.id   AF-A0A914TB97-F1
#
_cell.length_a   1.000
_cell.length_b   1.000
_cell.length_c   1.000
_cell.angle_alpha   90.00
_cell.angle_beta   90.00
_cell.angle_gamma   90.00
#
_symmetry.space_group_name_H-M   'P 1'
#
loop_
_entity.id
_entity.type
_entity.pdbx_description
1 polymer ?
#
loop_
_entity_poly.entity_id
_entity_poly.type
_entity_poly.pdbx_seq_one_letter_code
_entity_poly.pdbx_strand_id
1 'polypeptide(L)'
;MLLSSNDLSKTLQQLSEKAKCATEEISKLKQLNENITKNCEDFKANINLQIDALIEQLQERRQRLLEFAEAERDSKKKALKTQTNRCTNHLNKTTALVHFCIEVLKEPDAVAYLQIGQQLSNRVSNQDFGWHKDMRTKAEVDPEFVLSLDTRPMQSCIANLDFAQLKASSGRAGRNKGDPTKVPLPPQFDATECLAENNSVTVVWHSSPNGASIDGYILEIDSGRDDGNFKEVYSGFDNICTIDGLHFDTIYNVRVKAFNSAGESLYSDPIGLQTAHVAWFQLTKSSSQRDVILSNNRATLTCTTLNYQVVLGTVSFSRGLHYWEITVDKFDCNSDVVVGVAQPSINRSIMLGKDSHGWAMYIDEQRLWFYHNDQNENRYSKGHGGNGAVIGVLLDCDQGTLSYYINDRLIEPNGMPDAFKNLPRGLYYPAFCVNKNAKITVHTGLLPPSLRRSSNSDDSVSDTL
;
A
#
# COMPACT_ATOMS: atom_id res chain seq x y z
N MET A 1 55.74 67.23 -53.83
CA MET A 1 56.31 66.72 -52.56
C MET A 1 55.52 67.19 -51.33
N LEU A 2 55.26 68.49 -51.14
CA LEU A 2 54.57 69.01 -49.94
C LEU A 2 53.12 68.52 -49.75
N LEU A 3 52.34 68.34 -50.83
CA LEU A 3 50.97 67.79 -50.77
C LEU A 3 50.94 66.32 -50.30
N SER A 4 51.90 65.50 -50.72
CA SER A 4 52.02 64.09 -50.32
C SER A 4 52.44 63.91 -48.86
N SER A 5 53.16 64.87 -48.28
CA SER A 5 53.59 64.84 -46.87
C SER A 5 52.43 65.13 -45.91
N ASN A 6 51.50 66.02 -46.30
CA ASN A 6 50.35 66.39 -45.48
C ASN A 6 49.29 65.28 -45.44
N ASP A 7 49.06 64.60 -46.58
CA ASP A 7 48.16 63.45 -46.63
C ASP A 7 48.69 62.30 -45.78
N LEU A 8 49.98 61.96 -45.89
CA LEU A 8 50.61 60.91 -45.08
C LEU A 8 50.50 61.18 -43.56
N SER A 9 50.65 62.43 -43.15
CA SER A 9 50.50 62.84 -41.74
C SER A 9 49.07 62.64 -41.24
N LYS A 10 48.06 63.02 -42.04
CA LYS A 10 46.64 62.74 -41.73
C LYS A 10 46.35 61.24 -41.62
N THR A 11 46.86 60.42 -42.54
CA THR A 11 46.63 58.97 -42.49
C THR A 11 47.27 58.33 -41.27
N LEU A 12 48.50 58.75 -40.91
CA LEU A 12 49.19 58.30 -39.70
C LEU A 12 48.43 58.67 -38.42
N GLN A 13 47.87 59.87 -38.37
CA GLN A 13 47.10 60.34 -37.22
C GLN A 13 45.79 59.54 -37.06
N GLN A 14 45.07 59.28 -38.16
CA GLN A 14 43.91 58.37 -38.17
C GLN A 14 44.26 56.94 -37.77
N LEU A 15 45.42 56.42 -38.23
CA LEU A 15 45.86 55.07 -37.88
C LEU A 15 46.21 54.97 -36.39
N SER A 16 46.82 56.01 -35.82
CA SER A 16 47.13 56.12 -34.39
C SER A 16 45.85 56.16 -33.53
N GLU A 17 44.84 56.95 -33.93
CA GLU A 17 43.54 56.96 -33.25
C GLU A 17 42.84 55.60 -33.32
N LYS A 18 42.86 54.92 -34.47
CA LYS A 18 42.34 53.56 -34.62
C LYS A 18 43.09 52.54 -33.75
N ALA A 19 44.42 52.63 -33.67
CA ALA A 19 45.23 51.76 -32.83
C ALA A 19 44.95 51.96 -31.34
N LYS A 20 44.76 53.22 -30.91
CA LYS A 20 44.36 53.55 -29.54
C LYS A 20 42.97 52.97 -29.21
N CYS A 21 41.99 53.17 -30.10
CA CYS A 21 40.65 52.62 -29.94
C CYS A 21 40.67 51.08 -29.85
N ALA A 22 41.43 50.40 -30.73
CA ALA A 22 41.60 48.95 -30.68
C ALA A 22 42.22 48.46 -29.37
N THR A 23 43.17 49.21 -28.79
CA THR A 23 43.79 48.87 -27.51
C THR A 23 42.79 48.97 -26.34
N GLU A 24 41.94 49.99 -26.35
CA GLU A 24 40.85 50.16 -25.38
C GLU A 24 39.81 49.03 -25.49
N GLU A 25 39.43 48.63 -26.72
CA GLU A 25 38.53 47.49 -26.94
C GLU A 25 39.15 46.16 -26.49
N ILE A 26 40.44 45.92 -26.78
CA ILE A 26 41.15 44.73 -26.29
C ILE A 26 41.17 44.69 -24.75
N SER A 27 41.33 45.84 -24.09
CA SER A 27 41.26 45.91 -22.61
C SER A 27 39.87 45.55 -22.10
N LYS A 28 38.81 46.03 -22.76
CA LYS A 28 37.43 45.67 -22.40
C LYS A 28 37.18 44.17 -22.59
N LEU A 29 37.69 43.58 -23.67
CA LEU A 29 37.60 42.14 -23.91
C LEU A 29 38.29 41.31 -22.83
N LYS A 30 39.48 41.74 -22.38
CA LYS A 30 40.19 41.09 -21.26
C LYS A 30 39.37 41.15 -19.96
N GLN A 31 38.81 42.31 -19.64
CA GLN A 31 37.96 42.48 -18.47
C GLN A 31 36.68 41.63 -18.54
N LEU A 32 36.05 41.52 -19.71
CA LEU A 32 34.93 40.61 -19.95
C LEU A 32 35.30 39.15 -19.70
N ASN A 33 36.48 38.72 -20.14
CA ASN A 33 36.96 37.35 -19.91
C ASN A 33 37.20 37.04 -18.43
N GLU A 34 37.78 37.98 -17.68
CA GLU A 34 37.93 37.87 -16.23
C GLU A 34 36.57 37.77 -15.52
N ASN A 35 35.60 38.60 -15.93
CA ASN A 35 34.24 38.55 -15.41
C ASN A 35 33.54 37.22 -15.70
N ILE A 36 33.70 36.66 -16.91
CA ILE A 36 33.17 35.34 -17.27
C ILE A 36 33.79 34.25 -16.38
N THR A 37 35.10 34.33 -16.15
CA THR A 37 35.81 33.36 -15.30
C THR A 37 35.27 33.39 -13.87
N LYS A 38 35.13 34.60 -13.29
CA LYS A 38 34.57 34.76 -11.95
C LYS A 38 33.13 34.26 -11.85
N ASN A 39 32.28 34.64 -12.81
CA ASN A 39 30.88 34.20 -12.84
C ASN A 39 30.78 32.67 -12.95
N CYS A 40 31.64 32.03 -13.74
CA CYS A 40 31.69 30.56 -13.85
C CYS A 40 32.03 29.89 -12.50
N GLU A 41 32.99 30.44 -11.74
CA GLU A 41 33.34 29.92 -10.42
C GLU A 41 32.20 30.12 -9.40
N ASP A 42 31.59 31.31 -9.36
CA ASP A 42 30.43 31.59 -8.50
C ASP A 42 29.25 30.67 -8.83
N PHE A 43 29.05 30.39 -10.13
CA PHE A 43 28.01 29.51 -10.62
C PHE A 43 28.23 28.04 -10.23
N LYS A 44 29.47 27.53 -10.36
CA LYS A 44 29.83 26.19 -9.86
C LYS A 44 29.59 26.06 -8.36
N ALA A 45 29.95 27.09 -7.59
CA ALA A 45 29.74 27.10 -6.15
C ALA A 45 28.25 27.00 -5.80
N ASN A 46 27.39 27.71 -6.52
CA ASN A 46 25.94 27.66 -6.33
C ASN A 46 25.35 26.27 -6.64
N ILE A 47 25.79 25.62 -7.73
CA ILE A 47 25.36 24.24 -8.05
C ILE A 47 25.72 23.31 -6.88
N ASN A 48 26.96 23.36 -6.40
CA ASN A 48 27.39 22.51 -5.30
C ASN A 48 26.54 22.73 -4.06
N LEU A 49 26.28 23.99 -3.67
CA LEU A 49 25.43 24.31 -2.52
C LEU A 49 24.02 23.73 -2.64
N GLN A 50 23.40 23.82 -3.82
CA GLN A 50 22.04 23.30 -4.03
C GLN A 50 22.00 21.77 -3.98
N ILE A 51 22.97 21.10 -4.60
CA ILE A 51 23.07 19.63 -4.57
C ILE A 51 23.36 19.13 -3.16
N ASP A 52 24.28 19.79 -2.43
CA ASP A 52 24.61 19.45 -1.05
C ASP A 52 23.37 19.58 -0.13
N ALA A 53 22.55 20.61 -0.33
CA ALA A 53 21.30 20.77 0.42
C ALA A 53 20.29 19.64 0.15
N LEU A 54 20.16 19.18 -1.10
CA LEU A 54 19.32 18.01 -1.45
C LEU A 54 19.85 16.72 -0.82
N ILE A 55 21.18 16.54 -0.80
CA ILE A 55 21.82 15.40 -0.15
C ILE A 55 21.52 15.42 1.35
N GLU A 56 21.59 16.57 2.02
CA GLU A 56 21.28 16.71 3.45
C GLU A 56 19.83 16.30 3.75
N GLN A 57 18.87 16.76 2.96
CA GLN A 57 17.45 16.37 3.10
C GLN A 57 17.24 14.85 2.92
N LEU A 58 17.92 14.24 1.95
CA LEU A 58 17.86 12.80 1.73
C LEU A 58 18.49 12.02 2.88
N GLN A 59 19.59 12.51 3.45
CA GLN A 59 20.23 11.92 4.62
C GLN A 59 19.32 12.01 5.86
N GLU A 60 18.64 13.13 6.06
CA GLU A 60 17.66 13.29 7.14
C GLU A 60 16.47 12.32 6.96
N ARG A 61 15.93 12.22 5.74
CA ARG A 61 14.84 11.28 5.44
C ARG A 61 15.25 9.83 5.68
N ARG A 62 16.46 9.45 5.27
CA ARG A 62 17.05 8.14 5.56
C ARG A 62 17.09 7.87 7.06
N GLN A 63 17.56 8.83 7.85
CA GLN A 63 17.65 8.69 9.30
C GLN A 63 16.28 8.44 9.93
N ARG A 64 15.24 9.20 9.54
CA ARG A 64 13.87 8.98 10.03
C ARG A 64 13.30 7.60 9.67
N LEU A 65 13.60 7.08 8.47
CA LEU A 65 13.17 5.75 8.05
C LEU A 65 13.85 4.64 8.87
N LEU A 66 15.14 4.81 9.17
CA LEU A 66 15.87 3.88 10.03
C LEU A 66 15.32 3.91 11.47
N GLU A 67 15.07 5.09 12.03
CA GLU A 67 14.46 5.23 13.35
C GLU A 67 13.09 4.57 13.44
N PHE A 68 12.27 4.66 12.38
CA PHE A 68 11.00 3.93 12.31
C PHE A 68 11.21 2.41 12.38
N ALA A 69 12.16 1.88 11.61
CA ALA A 69 12.46 0.44 11.62
C ALA A 69 12.98 -0.02 13.00
N GLU A 70 13.79 0.80 13.68
CA GLU A 70 14.25 0.52 15.04
C GLU A 70 13.10 0.57 16.06
N ALA A 71 12.20 1.54 15.95
CA ALA A 71 11.02 1.64 16.81
C ALA A 71 10.09 0.44 16.63
N GLU A 72 9.87 0.00 15.38
CA GLU A 72 9.10 -1.21 15.08
C GLU A 72 9.77 -2.45 15.69
N ARG A 73 11.09 -2.62 15.51
CA ARG A 73 11.87 -3.70 16.13
C ARG A 73 11.69 -3.73 17.65
N ASP A 74 11.82 -2.58 18.30
CA ASP A 74 11.75 -2.48 19.75
C ASP A 74 10.32 -2.76 20.26
N SER A 75 9.30 -2.32 19.52
CA SER A 75 7.89 -2.65 19.79
C SER A 75 7.64 -4.15 19.70
N LYS A 76 8.06 -4.80 18.60
CA LYS A 76 7.93 -6.26 18.41
C LYS A 76 8.67 -7.04 19.50
N LYS A 77 9.91 -6.64 19.82
CA LYS A 77 10.72 -7.25 20.88
C LYS A 77 10.08 -7.09 22.25
N LYS A 78 9.47 -5.93 22.54
CA LYS A 78 8.73 -5.67 23.79
C LYS A 78 7.48 -6.54 23.89
N ALA A 79 6.75 -6.72 22.79
CA ALA A 79 5.59 -7.61 22.75
C ALA A 79 5.99 -9.06 23.06
N LEU A 80 7.03 -9.57 22.38
CA LEU A 80 7.56 -10.91 22.63
C LEU A 80 8.09 -11.07 24.06
N LYS A 81 8.82 -10.09 24.60
CA LYS A 81 9.31 -10.13 26.00
C LYS A 81 8.16 -10.18 27.00
N THR A 82 7.11 -9.39 26.77
CA THR A 82 5.90 -9.40 27.60
C THR A 82 5.22 -10.76 27.55
N GLN A 83 5.10 -11.35 26.34
CA GLN A 83 4.55 -12.69 26.16
C GLN A 83 5.39 -13.76 26.88
N THR A 84 6.71 -13.75 26.73
CA THR A 84 7.63 -14.67 27.44
C THR A 84 7.47 -14.55 28.95
N ASN A 85 7.46 -13.33 29.49
CA ASN A 85 7.28 -13.13 30.93
C ASN A 85 5.92 -13.67 31.42
N ARG A 86 4.85 -13.50 30.64
CA ARG A 86 3.52 -14.04 30.93
C ARG A 86 3.57 -15.57 31.03
N CYS A 87 4.12 -16.23 30.02
CA CYS A 87 4.23 -17.69 29.95
C CYS A 87 5.14 -18.25 31.07
N THR A 88 6.29 -17.62 31.32
CA THR A 88 7.22 -18.03 32.39
C THR A 88 6.56 -17.90 33.77
N ASN A 89 5.85 -16.81 34.04
CA ASN A 89 5.16 -16.62 35.31
C ASN A 89 4.03 -17.63 35.50
N HIS A 90 3.26 -17.93 34.46
CA HIS A 90 2.21 -18.94 34.51
C HIS A 90 2.79 -20.35 34.73
N LEU A 91 3.88 -20.68 34.03
CA LEU A 91 4.60 -21.94 34.20
C LEU A 91 5.13 -22.08 35.64
N ASN A 92 5.79 -21.05 36.18
CA ASN A 92 6.30 -21.07 37.55
C ASN A 92 5.18 -21.28 38.59
N LYS A 93 4.04 -20.61 38.42
CA LYS A 93 2.87 -20.79 39.31
C LYS A 93 2.34 -22.22 39.25
N THR A 94 2.26 -22.79 38.05
CA THR A 94 1.75 -24.16 37.85
C THR A 94 2.74 -25.19 38.40
N THR A 95 4.03 -25.04 38.15
CA THR A 95 5.08 -25.89 38.72
C THR A 95 5.08 -25.85 40.24
N ALA A 96 4.95 -24.67 40.86
CA ALA A 96 4.83 -24.54 42.32
C ALA A 96 3.58 -25.24 42.86
N LEU A 97 2.44 -25.11 42.18
CA LEU A 97 1.21 -25.82 42.55
C LEU A 97 1.39 -27.34 42.46
N VAL A 98 2.02 -27.85 41.40
CA VAL A 98 2.32 -29.28 41.23
C VAL A 98 3.21 -29.79 42.36
N HIS A 99 4.30 -29.09 42.68
CA HIS A 99 5.17 -29.48 43.80
C HIS A 99 4.42 -29.47 45.14
N PHE A 100 3.59 -28.45 45.40
CA PHE A 100 2.77 -28.41 46.60
C PHE A 100 1.79 -29.59 46.67
N CYS A 101 1.15 -29.95 45.55
CA CYS A 101 0.29 -31.14 45.51
C CYS A 101 1.06 -32.42 45.81
N ILE A 102 2.27 -32.57 45.26
CA ILE A 102 3.14 -33.74 45.51
C ILE A 102 3.50 -33.86 47.00
N GLU A 103 3.77 -32.75 47.69
CA GLU A 103 4.07 -32.79 49.13
C GLU A 103 2.82 -33.10 49.96
N VAL A 104 1.67 -32.49 49.67
CA VAL A 104 0.41 -32.78 50.40
C VAL A 104 -0.02 -34.24 50.23
N LEU A 105 0.27 -34.86 49.08
CA LEU A 105 0.00 -36.29 48.86
C LEU A 105 0.84 -37.23 49.75
N LYS A 106 1.89 -36.73 50.42
CA LYS A 106 2.68 -37.50 51.38
C LYS A 106 2.13 -37.43 52.81
N GLU A 107 1.07 -36.66 53.05
CA GLU A 107 0.49 -36.48 54.39
C GLU A 107 -0.09 -37.81 54.91
N PRO A 108 0.41 -38.33 56.05
CA PRO A 108 -0.03 -39.62 56.58
C PRO A 108 -1.37 -39.55 57.33
N ASP A 109 -1.79 -38.37 57.81
CA ASP A 109 -3.08 -38.19 58.50
C ASP A 109 -4.21 -37.92 57.50
N ALA A 110 -5.17 -38.85 57.44
CA ALA A 110 -6.34 -38.77 56.57
C ALA A 110 -7.25 -37.58 56.88
N VAL A 111 -7.33 -37.14 58.14
CA VAL A 111 -8.20 -36.01 58.54
C VAL A 111 -7.58 -34.67 58.10
N ALA A 112 -6.29 -34.46 58.35
CA ALA A 112 -5.54 -33.31 57.85
C ALA A 112 -5.56 -33.22 56.31
N TYR A 113 -5.41 -34.34 55.62
CA TYR A 113 -5.49 -34.41 54.16
C TYR A 113 -6.87 -33.98 53.62
N LEU A 114 -7.96 -34.47 54.22
CA LEU A 114 -9.32 -34.13 53.79
C LEU A 114 -9.67 -32.64 53.98
N GLN A 115 -9.09 -31.96 54.99
CA GLN A 115 -9.29 -30.53 55.20
C GLN A 115 -8.71 -29.65 54.08
N ILE A 116 -7.65 -30.11 53.41
CA ILE A 116 -6.92 -29.33 52.38
C ILE A 116 -7.21 -29.83 50.96
N GLY A 117 -7.50 -31.13 50.80
CA GLY A 117 -7.60 -31.81 49.50
C GLY A 117 -8.70 -31.26 48.58
N GLN A 118 -9.88 -30.91 49.11
CA GLN A 118 -10.98 -30.41 48.27
C GLN A 118 -10.69 -29.02 47.69
N GLN A 119 -10.07 -28.13 48.47
CA GLN A 119 -9.66 -26.81 47.99
C GLN A 119 -8.52 -26.92 46.97
N LEU A 120 -7.59 -27.84 47.20
CA LEU A 120 -6.48 -28.09 46.29
C LEU A 120 -6.95 -28.67 44.95
N SER A 121 -7.87 -29.63 44.98
CA SER A 121 -8.50 -30.21 43.78
C SER A 121 -9.18 -29.14 42.94
N ASN A 122 -9.96 -28.24 43.55
CA ASN A 122 -10.57 -27.11 42.85
C ASN A 122 -9.54 -26.18 42.21
N ARG A 123 -8.40 -25.91 42.88
CA ARG A 123 -7.32 -25.07 42.35
C ARG A 123 -6.61 -25.72 41.17
N VAL A 124 -6.36 -27.03 41.24
CA VAL A 124 -5.75 -27.80 40.16
C VAL A 124 -6.68 -27.85 38.95
N SER A 125 -7.96 -28.18 39.15
CA SER A 125 -8.95 -28.22 38.07
C SER A 125 -9.13 -26.86 37.40
N ASN A 126 -9.10 -25.76 38.15
CA ASN A 126 -9.19 -24.41 37.58
C ASN A 126 -7.92 -24.03 36.78
N GLN A 127 -6.73 -24.40 37.25
CA GLN A 127 -5.49 -24.18 36.50
C GLN A 127 -5.44 -25.02 35.23
N ASP A 128 -5.84 -26.28 35.29
CA ASP A 128 -5.89 -27.19 34.15
C ASP A 128 -6.87 -26.69 33.07
N PHE A 129 -8.08 -26.25 33.49
CA PHE A 129 -9.09 -25.68 32.59
C PHE A 129 -8.61 -24.40 31.88
N GLY A 130 -7.87 -23.54 32.59
CA GLY A 130 -7.35 -22.27 32.06
C GLY A 130 -6.04 -22.39 31.27
N TRP A 131 -5.34 -23.53 31.34
CA TRP A 131 -3.98 -23.69 30.84
C TRP A 131 -3.82 -23.27 29.38
N HIS A 132 -4.69 -23.76 28.49
CA HIS A 132 -4.59 -23.45 27.06
C HIS A 132 -4.85 -21.97 26.74
N LYS A 133 -5.67 -21.28 27.55
CA LYS A 133 -5.98 -19.87 27.38
C LYS A 133 -4.84 -18.98 27.88
N ASP A 134 -4.24 -19.34 29.00
CA ASP A 134 -3.22 -18.52 29.67
C ASP A 134 -1.79 -18.81 29.16
N MET A 135 -1.51 -20.06 28.75
CA MET A 135 -0.22 -20.53 28.24
C MET A 135 -0.13 -20.41 26.71
N ARG A 136 -0.14 -19.17 26.20
CA ARG A 136 -0.02 -18.88 24.76
C ARG A 136 1.44 -18.84 24.32
N THR A 137 2.01 -19.97 23.91
CA THR A 137 3.42 -20.08 23.50
C THR A 137 3.68 -19.74 22.03
N LYS A 138 2.64 -19.66 21.19
CA LYS A 138 2.77 -19.21 19.79
C LYS A 138 2.98 -17.71 19.74
N ALA A 139 4.02 -17.25 19.05
CA ALA A 139 4.35 -15.84 18.92
C ALA A 139 3.12 -15.04 18.47
N GLU A 140 2.78 -13.98 19.20
CA GLU A 140 1.62 -13.12 18.87
C GLU A 140 1.96 -12.13 17.73
N VAL A 141 3.24 -11.88 17.47
CA VAL A 141 3.73 -10.90 16.48
C VAL A 141 4.65 -11.58 15.46
N ASP A 142 4.51 -11.19 14.20
CA ASP A 142 5.36 -11.66 13.08
C ASP A 142 6.77 -11.04 13.14
N PRO A 143 7.85 -11.83 13.01
CA PRO A 143 9.22 -11.32 12.93
C PRO A 143 9.55 -10.55 11.64
N GLU A 144 8.78 -10.67 10.55
CA GLU A 144 9.09 -9.96 9.30
C GLU A 144 8.74 -8.47 9.34
N PHE A 145 9.58 -7.64 8.71
CA PHE A 145 9.33 -6.21 8.52
C PHE A 145 8.77 -6.00 7.11
N VAL A 146 7.59 -5.38 7.00
CA VAL A 146 6.99 -5.06 5.70
C VAL A 146 7.36 -3.63 5.36
N LEU A 147 8.54 -3.44 4.77
CA LEU A 147 8.97 -2.16 4.21
C LEU A 147 9.10 -2.30 2.69
N SER A 148 8.20 -1.67 1.94
CA SER A 148 8.34 -1.50 0.50
C SER A 148 8.66 -0.03 0.22
N LEU A 149 9.90 0.24 -0.18
CA LEU A 149 10.33 1.57 -0.58
C LEU A 149 10.47 1.58 -2.11
N ASP A 150 9.58 2.29 -2.81
CA ASP A 150 9.73 2.52 -4.24
C ASP A 150 10.66 3.70 -4.50
N THR A 151 11.83 3.42 -5.09
CA THR A 151 12.86 4.43 -5.39
C THR A 151 12.79 4.93 -6.83
N ARG A 152 11.96 4.33 -7.70
CA ARG A 152 11.91 4.65 -9.13
C ARG A 152 11.54 6.11 -9.41
N PRO A 153 10.56 6.74 -8.71
CA PRO A 153 10.24 8.14 -8.93
C PRO A 153 11.43 9.06 -8.64
N MET A 154 12.12 8.83 -7.51
CA MET A 154 13.32 9.59 -7.13
C MET A 154 14.48 9.39 -8.11
N GLN A 155 14.67 8.17 -8.62
CA GLN A 155 15.66 7.90 -9.65
C GLN A 155 15.35 8.65 -10.94
N SER A 156 14.07 8.73 -11.34
CA SER A 156 13.63 9.54 -12.47
C SER A 156 13.92 11.03 -12.24
N CYS A 157 13.56 11.57 -11.06
CA CYS A 157 13.86 12.95 -10.70
C CYS A 157 15.36 13.27 -10.76
N ILE A 158 16.21 12.38 -10.22
CA ILE A 158 17.67 12.55 -10.26
C ILE A 158 18.21 12.46 -11.69
N ALA A 159 17.72 11.53 -12.50
CA ALA A 159 18.13 11.41 -13.90
C ALA A 159 17.73 12.64 -14.73
N ASN A 160 16.66 13.32 -14.34
CA ASN A 160 16.16 14.55 -14.95
C ASN A 160 16.79 15.83 -14.35
N LEU A 161 17.72 15.74 -13.39
CA LEU A 161 18.53 16.88 -12.95
C LEU A 161 19.55 17.25 -14.03
N ASP A 162 19.10 17.96 -15.05
CA ASP A 162 19.93 18.46 -16.13
C ASP A 162 20.02 20.01 -16.15
N PHE A 163 20.89 20.54 -17.01
CA PHE A 163 21.07 21.98 -17.17
C PHE A 163 19.90 22.67 -17.90
N ALA A 164 18.77 22.00 -18.19
CA ALA A 164 17.64 22.62 -18.89
C ALA A 164 17.09 23.83 -18.12
N GLN A 165 17.09 23.77 -16.79
CA GLN A 165 16.68 24.89 -15.90
C GLN A 165 17.56 26.16 -16.07
N LEU A 166 18.78 26.04 -16.62
CA LEU A 166 19.67 27.16 -16.91
C LEU A 166 19.65 27.64 -18.36
N LYS A 167 19.16 26.82 -19.28
CA LYS A 167 18.99 27.20 -20.69
C LYS A 167 17.87 28.21 -20.92
N ALA A 168 17.08 28.54 -19.91
CA ALA A 168 16.15 29.67 -19.94
C ALA A 168 16.86 31.03 -20.18
N SER A 169 18.18 31.13 -19.93
CA SER A 169 18.97 32.36 -20.18
C SER A 169 19.99 32.25 -21.32
N SER A 170 20.26 31.07 -21.86
CA SER A 170 21.16 30.91 -23.01
C SER A 170 20.63 29.84 -23.97
N GLY A 171 20.03 30.33 -25.07
CA GLY A 171 19.45 29.47 -26.08
C GLY A 171 20.45 28.52 -26.71
N ARG A 172 20.30 27.22 -26.45
CA ARG A 172 20.26 26.14 -27.47
C ARG A 172 20.13 24.73 -26.89
N ALA A 173 19.19 23.99 -27.48
CA ALA A 173 19.10 22.54 -27.67
C ALA A 173 18.59 21.66 -26.49
N GLY A 174 17.35 21.17 -26.65
CA GLY A 174 16.71 20.13 -25.83
C GLY A 174 15.24 19.90 -26.24
N ARG A 175 15.02 19.07 -27.26
CA ARG A 175 13.81 18.36 -27.74
C ARG A 175 12.35 18.88 -27.66
N ASN A 176 12.01 20.01 -27.05
CA ASN A 176 10.72 20.70 -27.28
C ASN A 176 10.98 22.09 -27.86
N LYS A 177 10.64 22.30 -29.15
CA LYS A 177 10.82 23.56 -29.90
C LYS A 177 9.84 24.66 -29.46
N GLY A 178 9.86 25.05 -28.19
CA GLY A 178 9.03 26.12 -27.66
C GLY A 178 9.87 27.30 -27.15
N ASP A 179 9.29 28.49 -27.14
CA ASP A 179 9.90 29.69 -26.56
C ASP A 179 9.90 29.59 -25.02
N PRO A 180 11.07 29.56 -24.34
CA PRO A 180 11.14 29.43 -22.89
C PRO A 180 10.69 30.68 -22.13
N THR A 181 10.50 31.81 -22.82
CA THR A 181 10.07 33.07 -22.21
C THR A 181 8.55 33.22 -22.12
N LYS A 182 7.79 32.26 -22.66
CA LYS A 182 6.33 32.26 -22.65
C LYS A 182 5.81 31.22 -21.68
N VAL A 183 4.72 31.54 -20.99
CA VAL A 183 4.00 30.58 -20.16
C VAL A 183 3.45 29.46 -21.06
N PRO A 184 3.56 28.17 -20.68
CA PRO A 184 3.01 27.06 -21.44
C PRO A 184 1.50 27.15 -21.59
N LEU A 185 0.98 26.54 -22.66
CA LEU A 185 -0.44 26.32 -22.82
C LEU A 185 -0.88 25.11 -21.98
N PRO A 186 -2.16 25.06 -21.55
CA PRO A 186 -2.69 23.90 -20.85
C PRO A 186 -2.45 22.60 -21.64
N PRO A 187 -2.01 21.51 -20.98
CA PRO A 187 -1.93 20.21 -21.62
C PRO A 187 -3.33 19.67 -21.95
N GLN A 188 -3.37 18.64 -22.79
CA GLN A 188 -4.61 17.95 -23.17
C GLN A 188 -4.47 16.47 -22.89
N PHE A 189 -5.50 15.86 -22.29
CA PHE A 189 -5.53 14.42 -22.07
C PHE A 189 -5.76 13.68 -23.39
N ASP A 190 -5.03 12.60 -23.58
CA ASP A 190 -5.39 11.59 -24.57
C ASP A 190 -6.38 10.62 -23.94
N ALA A 191 -7.68 10.95 -24.06
CA ALA A 191 -8.75 10.14 -23.48
C ALA A 191 -8.78 8.70 -24.00
N THR A 192 -8.15 8.40 -25.14
CA THR A 192 -8.11 7.03 -25.69
C THR A 192 -7.04 6.16 -25.05
N GLU A 193 -6.01 6.76 -24.48
CA GLU A 193 -4.94 6.08 -23.74
C GLU A 193 -5.15 6.12 -22.22
N CYS A 194 -6.05 6.99 -21.73
CA CYS A 194 -6.51 6.97 -20.35
C CYS A 194 -7.37 5.74 -20.06
N LEU A 195 -7.10 5.06 -18.95
CA LEU A 195 -7.85 3.87 -18.54
C LEU A 195 -7.94 3.76 -17.02
N ALA A 196 -9.05 3.17 -16.55
CA ALA A 196 -9.22 2.76 -15.17
C ALA A 196 -9.18 1.23 -15.11
N GLU A 197 -8.32 0.69 -14.25
CA GLU A 197 -8.20 -0.74 -14.03
C GLU A 197 -8.25 -1.03 -12.53
N ASN A 198 -9.23 -1.82 -12.11
CA ASN A 198 -9.46 -2.16 -10.70
C ASN A 198 -9.60 -0.88 -9.84
N ASN A 199 -8.69 -0.66 -8.89
CA ASN A 199 -8.61 0.53 -8.05
C ASN A 199 -7.48 1.50 -8.45
N SER A 200 -7.08 1.46 -9.72
CA SER A 200 -6.05 2.33 -10.27
C SER A 200 -6.54 3.05 -11.51
N VAL A 201 -5.99 4.23 -11.75
CA VAL A 201 -6.29 5.06 -12.91
C VAL A 201 -4.98 5.45 -13.57
N THR A 202 -4.85 5.18 -14.86
CA THR A 202 -3.73 5.65 -15.68
C THR A 202 -4.22 6.75 -16.59
N VAL A 203 -3.56 7.90 -16.54
CA VAL A 203 -3.84 9.06 -17.38
C VAL A 203 -2.66 9.38 -18.26
N VAL A 204 -2.94 9.73 -19.51
CA VAL A 204 -1.95 10.14 -20.51
C VAL A 204 -2.34 11.51 -21.02
N TRP A 205 -1.36 12.40 -21.17
CA TRP A 205 -1.56 13.74 -21.70
C TRP A 205 -0.46 14.11 -22.68
N HIS A 206 -0.73 15.12 -23.50
CA HIS A 206 0.25 15.68 -24.41
C HIS A 206 0.28 17.20 -24.30
N SER A 207 1.41 17.77 -24.70
CA SER A 207 1.53 19.22 -24.81
C SER A 207 0.64 19.76 -25.94
N SER A 208 0.16 20.99 -25.77
CA SER A 208 -0.58 21.69 -26.82
C SER A 208 0.35 22.00 -28.01
N PRO A 209 -0.10 21.81 -29.27
CA PRO A 209 0.68 22.17 -30.46
C PRO A 209 1.07 23.65 -30.46
N ASN A 210 2.29 23.97 -30.91
CA ASN A 210 2.86 25.34 -30.96
C ASN A 210 3.10 26.03 -29.60
N GLY A 211 3.25 25.25 -28.52
CA GLY A 211 3.47 25.76 -27.17
C GLY A 211 4.88 26.28 -26.85
N ALA A 212 4.99 27.00 -25.73
CA ALA A 212 6.25 27.35 -25.07
C ALA A 212 7.05 26.09 -24.67
N SER A 213 8.33 26.25 -24.28
CA SER A 213 9.07 25.10 -23.72
C SER A 213 8.42 24.69 -22.40
N ILE A 214 8.35 23.39 -22.13
CA ILE A 214 7.75 22.85 -20.90
C ILE A 214 8.89 22.22 -20.10
N ASP A 215 8.98 22.60 -18.82
CA ASP A 215 9.97 22.05 -17.87
C ASP A 215 9.35 20.91 -17.02
N GLY A 216 8.02 20.79 -17.01
CA GLY A 216 7.30 19.67 -16.40
C GLY A 216 5.79 19.90 -16.33
N TYR A 217 5.12 18.95 -15.68
CA TYR A 217 3.68 18.92 -15.46
C TYR A 217 3.38 18.67 -13.99
N ILE A 218 2.25 19.20 -13.53
CA ILE A 218 1.67 18.92 -12.22
C ILE A 218 0.31 18.28 -12.47
N LEU A 219 0.12 17.07 -11.96
CA LEU A 219 -1.13 16.31 -12.03
C LEU A 219 -1.83 16.33 -10.68
N GLU A 220 -3.12 16.62 -10.71
CA GLU A 220 -3.96 16.57 -9.54
C GLU A 220 -5.17 15.67 -9.76
N ILE A 221 -5.59 14.98 -8.70
CA ILE A 221 -6.79 14.16 -8.65
C ILE A 221 -7.68 14.61 -7.50
N ASP A 222 -8.99 14.55 -7.68
CA ASP A 222 -9.95 14.84 -6.61
C ASP A 222 -10.05 13.70 -5.58
N SER A 223 -10.86 13.92 -4.54
CA SER A 223 -11.06 12.93 -3.48
C SER A 223 -12.06 11.82 -3.85
N GLY A 224 -12.65 11.85 -5.07
CA GLY A 224 -13.76 11.00 -5.47
C GLY A 224 -15.04 11.23 -4.66
N ARG A 225 -15.20 12.45 -4.10
CA ARG A 225 -16.39 12.88 -3.33
C ARG A 225 -17.06 14.11 -3.93
N ASP A 226 -16.58 14.56 -5.09
CA ASP A 226 -17.03 15.80 -5.74
C ASP A 226 -17.04 17.01 -4.81
N ASP A 227 -16.03 17.09 -3.92
CA ASP A 227 -15.89 18.17 -2.94
C ASP A 227 -15.08 19.36 -3.47
N GLY A 228 -14.71 19.32 -4.77
CA GLY A 228 -13.86 20.31 -5.42
C GLY A 228 -12.41 20.32 -4.95
N ASN A 229 -12.02 19.39 -4.06
CA ASN A 229 -10.67 19.34 -3.50
C ASN A 229 -9.77 18.44 -4.35
N PHE A 230 -8.81 19.07 -5.01
CA PHE A 230 -7.77 18.38 -5.79
C PHE A 230 -6.48 18.27 -4.98
N LYS A 231 -5.78 17.15 -5.14
CA LYS A 231 -4.48 16.87 -4.54
C LYS A 231 -3.45 16.56 -5.61
N GLU A 232 -2.27 17.15 -5.47
CA GLU A 232 -1.12 16.82 -6.30
C GLU A 232 -0.69 15.37 -6.07
N VAL A 233 -0.60 14.62 -7.17
CA VAL A 233 -0.19 13.20 -7.17
C VAL A 233 1.01 12.94 -8.06
N TYR A 234 1.35 13.88 -8.95
CA TYR A 234 2.55 13.80 -9.77
C TYR A 234 3.08 15.20 -10.10
N SER A 235 4.40 15.32 -10.10
CA SER A 235 5.13 16.49 -10.59
C SER A 235 6.40 16.02 -11.27
N GLY A 236 6.55 16.31 -12.58
CA GLY A 236 7.67 15.80 -13.38
C GLY A 236 7.47 15.97 -14.88
N PHE A 237 8.38 15.41 -15.68
CA PHE A 237 8.41 15.61 -17.14
C PHE A 237 7.64 14.55 -17.94
N ASP A 238 7.28 13.44 -17.30
CA ASP A 238 6.54 12.36 -17.95
C ASP A 238 5.14 12.84 -18.33
N ASN A 239 4.61 12.19 -19.36
CA ASN A 239 3.30 12.47 -19.94
C ASN A 239 2.26 11.39 -19.60
N ILE A 240 2.63 10.46 -18.72
CA ILE A 240 1.82 9.34 -18.28
C ILE A 240 2.01 9.15 -16.77
N CYS A 241 0.91 8.93 -16.07
CA CYS A 241 0.94 8.63 -14.64
C CYS A 241 -0.14 7.62 -14.28
N THR A 242 0.24 6.62 -13.48
CA THR A 242 -0.69 5.67 -12.87
C THR A 242 -0.86 5.99 -11.39
N ILE A 243 -2.10 6.23 -10.98
CA ILE A 243 -2.52 6.53 -9.62
C ILE A 243 -3.18 5.26 -9.06
N ASP A 244 -2.57 4.64 -8.06
CA ASP A 244 -3.05 3.40 -7.43
C ASP A 244 -3.63 3.65 -6.02
N GLY A 245 -4.35 2.66 -5.49
CA GLY A 245 -4.89 2.71 -4.13
C GLY A 245 -6.16 3.56 -4.00
N LEU A 246 -6.89 3.76 -5.11
CA LEU A 246 -8.14 4.50 -5.13
C LEU A 246 -9.29 3.66 -4.55
N HIS A 247 -10.43 4.28 -4.25
CA HIS A 247 -11.61 3.53 -3.84
C HIS A 247 -12.31 2.95 -5.08
N PHE A 248 -12.86 1.75 -4.93
CA PHE A 248 -13.70 1.11 -5.94
C PHE A 248 -15.01 1.86 -6.15
N ASP A 249 -15.64 1.62 -7.30
CA ASP A 249 -16.92 2.20 -7.71
C ASP A 249 -16.98 3.72 -7.47
N THR A 250 -15.90 4.43 -7.80
CA THR A 250 -15.76 5.85 -7.52
C THR A 250 -15.25 6.56 -8.77
N ILE A 251 -15.94 7.64 -9.15
CA ILE A 251 -15.49 8.53 -10.22
C ILE A 251 -14.48 9.50 -9.63
N TYR A 252 -13.31 9.58 -10.25
CA TYR A 252 -12.26 10.53 -9.92
C TYR A 252 -12.06 11.51 -11.06
N ASN A 253 -12.01 12.79 -10.72
CA ASN A 253 -11.66 13.84 -11.67
C ASN A 253 -10.17 14.12 -11.61
N VAL A 254 -9.51 14.11 -12.75
CA VAL A 254 -8.07 14.35 -12.90
C VAL A 254 -7.85 15.58 -13.77
N ARG A 255 -6.92 16.44 -13.38
CA ARG A 255 -6.53 17.64 -14.15
C ARG A 255 -5.01 17.80 -14.15
N VAL A 256 -4.47 18.32 -15.24
CA VAL A 256 -3.02 18.52 -15.41
C VAL A 256 -2.71 19.94 -15.83
N LYS A 257 -1.62 20.51 -15.35
CA LYS A 257 -1.06 21.79 -15.84
C LYS A 257 0.41 21.60 -16.21
N ALA A 258 0.90 22.41 -17.16
CA ALA A 258 2.31 22.49 -17.50
C ALA A 258 2.98 23.66 -16.78
N PHE A 259 4.28 23.57 -16.54
CA PHE A 259 5.05 24.68 -16.01
C PHE A 259 6.40 24.83 -16.71
N ASN A 260 6.91 26.05 -16.70
CA ASN A 260 8.29 26.36 -17.07
C ASN A 260 8.81 27.56 -16.27
N SER A 261 10.03 28.00 -16.55
CA SER A 261 10.63 29.19 -15.94
C SER A 261 9.82 30.51 -16.06
N ALA A 262 8.93 30.63 -17.04
CA ALA A 262 8.05 31.80 -17.23
C ALA A 262 6.77 31.72 -16.39
N GLY A 263 6.37 30.53 -15.93
CA GLY A 263 5.22 30.32 -15.07
C GLY A 263 4.46 29.03 -15.36
N GLU A 264 3.29 28.89 -14.71
CA GLU A 264 2.40 27.74 -14.84
C GLU A 264 1.26 28.04 -15.82
N SER A 265 0.85 27.05 -16.60
CA SER A 265 -0.34 27.14 -17.43
C SER A 265 -1.61 27.10 -16.58
N LEU A 266 -2.76 27.41 -17.19
CA LEU A 266 -4.05 26.97 -16.64
C LEU A 266 -4.09 25.43 -16.64
N TYR A 267 -4.98 24.87 -15.82
CA TYR A 267 -5.26 23.43 -15.86
C TYR A 267 -5.95 23.05 -17.18
N SER A 268 -5.73 21.81 -17.60
CA SER A 268 -6.51 21.15 -18.62
C SER A 268 -7.99 21.09 -18.23
N ASP A 269 -8.86 20.82 -19.20
CA ASP A 269 -10.19 20.32 -18.89
C ASP A 269 -10.05 19.02 -18.09
N PRO A 270 -10.80 18.85 -16.99
CA PRO A 270 -10.69 17.66 -16.17
C PRO A 270 -11.26 16.44 -16.90
N ILE A 271 -10.64 15.29 -16.72
CA ILE A 271 -11.15 14.00 -17.18
C ILE A 271 -11.67 13.19 -15.99
N GLY A 272 -12.88 12.65 -16.11
CA GLY A 272 -13.50 11.77 -15.13
C GLY A 272 -13.25 10.31 -15.47
N LEU A 273 -12.64 9.55 -14.55
CA LEU A 273 -12.37 8.13 -14.71
C LEU A 273 -13.01 7.36 -13.54
N GLN A 274 -13.78 6.32 -13.86
CA GLN A 274 -14.45 5.49 -12.86
C GLN A 274 -13.63 4.23 -12.59
N THR A 275 -13.27 4.02 -11.33
CA THR A 275 -12.67 2.74 -10.89
C THR A 275 -13.67 1.60 -11.02
N ALA A 276 -13.17 0.36 -11.05
CA ALA A 276 -14.03 -0.81 -11.24
C ALA A 276 -15.15 -0.89 -10.17
N HIS A 277 -16.34 -1.31 -10.59
CA HIS A 277 -17.48 -1.52 -9.68
C HIS A 277 -17.21 -2.61 -8.63
N VAL A 278 -16.40 -3.61 -9.00
CA VAL A 278 -16.09 -4.77 -8.16
C VAL A 278 -14.59 -5.01 -8.14
N ALA A 279 -14.08 -5.46 -7.01
CA ALA A 279 -12.66 -5.71 -6.84
C ALA A 279 -12.22 -7.07 -7.37
N TRP A 280 -11.17 -7.07 -8.18
CA TRP A 280 -10.40 -8.27 -8.51
C TRP A 280 -9.09 -8.27 -7.72
N PHE A 281 -8.80 -9.36 -7.03
CA PHE A 281 -7.52 -9.61 -6.39
C PHE A 281 -7.00 -11.02 -6.69
N GLN A 282 -5.69 -11.19 -6.54
CA GLN A 282 -5.04 -12.49 -6.54
C GLN A 282 -4.55 -12.82 -5.13
N LEU A 283 -4.20 -14.08 -4.89
CA LEU A 283 -3.57 -14.48 -3.65
C LEU A 283 -2.08 -14.11 -3.66
N THR A 284 -1.60 -13.62 -2.52
CA THR A 284 -0.20 -13.31 -2.29
C THR A 284 0.31 -13.96 -1.01
N LYS A 285 1.55 -14.42 -1.06
CA LYS A 285 2.26 -15.05 0.05
C LYS A 285 3.64 -14.41 0.23
N SER A 286 4.16 -14.43 1.45
CA SER A 286 5.56 -14.06 1.71
C SER A 286 6.50 -15.14 1.16
N SER A 287 7.74 -14.77 0.86
CA SER A 287 8.81 -15.69 0.48
C SER A 287 9.14 -16.71 1.58
N SER A 288 8.82 -16.39 2.84
CA SER A 288 8.96 -17.27 4.00
C SER A 288 7.93 -18.41 4.05
N GLN A 289 6.78 -18.26 3.40
CA GLN A 289 5.68 -19.24 3.38
C GLN A 289 5.93 -20.32 2.31
N ARG A 290 6.90 -21.20 2.56
CA ARG A 290 7.32 -22.24 1.60
C ARG A 290 6.30 -23.37 1.42
N ASP A 291 5.52 -23.64 2.46
CA ASP A 291 4.53 -24.74 2.48
C ASP A 291 3.21 -24.38 1.78
N VAL A 292 2.96 -23.07 1.58
CA VAL A 292 1.83 -22.56 0.82
C VAL A 292 2.13 -22.65 -0.67
N ILE A 293 1.23 -23.29 -1.42
CA ILE A 293 1.32 -23.41 -2.87
C ILE A 293 0.16 -22.63 -3.47
N LEU A 294 0.50 -21.65 -4.32
CA LEU A 294 -0.46 -20.89 -5.12
C LEU A 294 -0.38 -21.38 -6.56
N SER A 295 -1.52 -21.76 -7.13
CA SER A 295 -1.64 -22.25 -8.50
C SER A 295 -2.81 -21.55 -9.21
N ASN A 296 -3.05 -21.89 -10.49
CA ASN A 296 -4.13 -21.29 -11.28
C ASN A 296 -4.08 -19.76 -11.29
N ASN A 297 -2.97 -19.18 -11.74
CA ASN A 297 -2.71 -17.74 -11.70
C ASN A 297 -2.92 -17.11 -10.31
N ARG A 298 -2.54 -17.84 -9.26
CA ARG A 298 -2.69 -17.44 -7.85
C ARG A 298 -4.14 -17.28 -7.39
N ALA A 299 -5.09 -17.97 -8.03
CA ALA A 299 -6.46 -18.07 -7.55
C ALA A 299 -6.68 -19.29 -6.62
N THR A 300 -5.84 -20.32 -6.75
CA THR A 300 -6.01 -21.58 -6.02
C THR A 300 -4.95 -21.74 -4.93
N LEU A 301 -5.39 -22.04 -3.72
CA LEU A 301 -4.58 -22.21 -2.52
C LEU A 301 -4.56 -23.68 -2.06
N THR A 302 -3.36 -24.21 -1.85
CA THR A 302 -3.11 -25.47 -1.13
C THR A 302 -1.94 -25.29 -0.14
N CYS A 303 -1.83 -26.23 0.80
CA CYS A 303 -0.70 -26.31 1.73
C CYS A 303 -0.11 -27.72 1.70
N THR A 304 1.16 -27.87 2.07
CA THR A 304 1.81 -29.18 2.23
C THR A 304 1.82 -29.68 3.68
N THR A 305 1.50 -28.81 4.64
CA THR A 305 1.56 -29.11 6.08
C THR A 305 0.19 -28.98 6.77
N LEU A 306 0.10 -29.50 8.01
CA LEU A 306 -1.05 -29.27 8.88
C LEU A 306 -0.97 -27.93 9.63
N ASN A 307 0.12 -27.19 9.49
CA ASN A 307 0.27 -25.89 10.12
C ASN A 307 -0.51 -24.83 9.34
N TYR A 308 -1.09 -23.88 10.06
CA TYR A 308 -1.80 -22.77 9.45
C TYR A 308 -0.84 -21.65 9.07
N GLN A 309 -1.02 -21.12 7.86
CA GLN A 309 -0.36 -19.92 7.39
C GLN A 309 -1.42 -19.01 6.74
N VAL A 310 -1.41 -17.72 7.05
CA VAL A 310 -2.36 -16.76 6.47
C VAL A 310 -1.84 -16.27 5.13
N VAL A 311 -2.67 -16.44 4.11
CA VAL A 311 -2.47 -15.90 2.75
C VAL A 311 -3.43 -14.73 2.57
N LEU A 312 -2.97 -13.64 1.97
CA LEU A 312 -3.77 -12.44 1.76
C LEU A 312 -4.12 -12.23 0.28
N GLY A 313 -5.16 -11.45 0.02
CA GLY A 313 -5.41 -10.85 -1.29
C GLY A 313 -4.39 -9.76 -1.61
N THR A 314 -4.18 -9.47 -2.90
CA THR A 314 -3.31 -8.37 -3.36
C THR A 314 -3.94 -6.98 -3.18
N VAL A 315 -5.25 -6.91 -2.97
CA VAL A 315 -6.01 -5.66 -2.82
C VAL A 315 -6.52 -5.53 -1.39
N SER A 316 -6.47 -4.31 -0.86
CA SER A 316 -7.06 -3.94 0.42
C SER A 316 -8.25 -3.01 0.26
N PHE A 317 -9.17 -3.07 1.22
CA PHE A 317 -10.39 -2.28 1.27
C PHE A 317 -10.42 -1.42 2.52
N SER A 318 -10.81 -0.15 2.36
CA SER A 318 -11.01 0.81 3.46
C SER A 318 -12.41 1.45 3.46
N ARG A 319 -13.17 1.26 2.38
CA ARG A 319 -14.48 1.88 2.13
C ARG A 319 -15.30 1.01 1.18
N GLY A 320 -16.62 1.09 1.29
CA GLY A 320 -17.56 0.42 0.40
C GLY A 320 -17.85 -1.03 0.76
N LEU A 321 -18.65 -1.67 -0.10
CA LEU A 321 -19.12 -3.04 0.05
C LEU A 321 -18.38 -3.97 -0.91
N HIS A 322 -17.73 -5.00 -0.39
CA HIS A 322 -16.88 -5.91 -1.16
C HIS A 322 -17.29 -7.37 -0.95
N TYR A 323 -17.32 -8.13 -2.04
CA TYR A 323 -17.74 -9.52 -2.02
C TYR A 323 -16.82 -10.41 -2.87
N TRP A 324 -16.52 -11.59 -2.35
CA TRP A 324 -15.79 -12.64 -3.07
C TRP A 324 -16.28 -14.01 -2.62
N GLU A 325 -16.01 -15.02 -3.45
CA GLU A 325 -16.38 -16.40 -3.19
C GLU A 325 -15.15 -17.30 -3.18
N ILE A 326 -15.30 -18.44 -2.51
CA ILE A 326 -14.31 -19.50 -2.48
C ILE A 326 -15.02 -20.80 -2.77
N THR A 327 -14.55 -21.57 -3.75
CA THR A 327 -14.95 -22.98 -3.93
C THR A 327 -14.01 -23.88 -3.16
N VAL A 328 -14.57 -24.81 -2.39
CA VAL A 328 -13.83 -25.88 -1.72
C VAL A 328 -13.62 -27.01 -2.73
N ASP A 329 -12.49 -27.01 -3.43
CA ASP A 329 -12.17 -28.00 -4.46
C ASP A 329 -11.88 -29.39 -3.86
N LYS A 330 -11.26 -29.40 -2.67
CA LYS A 330 -10.87 -30.61 -1.95
C LYS A 330 -11.06 -30.41 -0.45
N PHE A 331 -11.65 -31.41 0.19
CA PHE A 331 -11.98 -31.47 1.60
C PHE A 331 -11.96 -32.94 2.06
N ASP A 332 -10.76 -33.46 2.31
CA ASP A 332 -10.53 -34.80 2.86
C ASP A 332 -10.77 -34.85 4.38
N CYS A 333 -10.58 -36.03 4.99
CA CYS A 333 -10.67 -36.16 6.44
C CYS A 333 -9.68 -35.23 7.18
N ASN A 334 -10.13 -34.59 8.25
CA ASN A 334 -9.42 -33.54 9.00
C ASN A 334 -9.00 -32.36 8.11
N SER A 335 -9.87 -31.93 7.20
CA SER A 335 -9.68 -30.69 6.45
C SER A 335 -10.09 -29.48 7.27
N ASP A 336 -9.27 -28.43 7.17
CA ASP A 336 -9.54 -27.14 7.78
C ASP A 336 -9.53 -26.08 6.69
N VAL A 337 -10.64 -25.35 6.56
CA VAL A 337 -10.75 -24.17 5.69
C VAL A 337 -11.11 -22.98 6.55
N VAL A 338 -10.32 -21.91 6.45
CA VAL A 338 -10.52 -20.66 7.20
C VAL A 338 -10.52 -19.49 6.24
N VAL A 339 -11.59 -18.70 6.26
CA VAL A 339 -11.79 -17.59 5.33
C VAL A 339 -12.31 -16.35 6.04
N GLY A 340 -11.86 -15.17 5.63
CA GLY A 340 -12.31 -13.92 6.22
C GLY A 340 -11.46 -12.75 5.79
N VAL A 341 -11.19 -11.84 6.74
CA VAL A 341 -10.44 -10.61 6.49
C VAL A 341 -9.34 -10.41 7.52
N ALA A 342 -8.29 -9.70 7.13
CA ALA A 342 -7.16 -9.38 7.98
C ALA A 342 -6.66 -7.94 7.76
N GLN A 343 -6.18 -7.32 8.83
CA GLN A 343 -5.45 -6.06 8.79
C GLN A 343 -3.97 -6.28 8.41
N PRO A 344 -3.24 -5.24 7.95
CA PRO A 344 -1.84 -5.37 7.53
C PRO A 344 -0.92 -6.02 8.58
N SER A 345 -1.21 -5.81 9.87
CA SER A 345 -0.42 -6.29 11.01
C SER A 345 -0.72 -7.74 11.44
N ILE A 346 -1.49 -8.50 10.65
CA ILE A 346 -1.81 -9.90 10.90
C ILE A 346 -0.56 -10.76 11.05
N ASN A 347 -0.58 -11.67 12.03
CA ASN A 347 0.44 -12.70 12.15
C ASN A 347 0.20 -13.83 11.14
N ARG A 348 1.03 -13.90 10.10
CA ARG A 348 0.85 -14.84 9.00
C ARG A 348 1.28 -16.28 9.30
N SER A 349 1.85 -16.53 10.50
CA SER A 349 2.36 -17.84 10.92
C SER A 349 1.39 -18.65 11.79
N ILE A 350 0.20 -18.10 12.07
CA ILE A 350 -0.86 -18.74 12.85
C ILE A 350 -2.16 -18.79 12.05
N MET A 351 -3.17 -19.48 12.59
CA MET A 351 -4.49 -19.54 11.97
C MET A 351 -5.17 -18.17 12.01
N LEU A 352 -5.81 -17.79 10.90
CA LEU A 352 -6.60 -16.56 10.82
C LEU A 352 -7.66 -16.51 11.93
N GLY A 353 -7.77 -15.36 12.59
CA GLY A 353 -8.67 -15.14 13.73
C GLY A 353 -8.10 -15.51 15.10
N LYS A 354 -6.86 -16.02 15.19
CA LYS A 354 -6.18 -16.28 16.48
C LYS A 354 -5.44 -15.07 17.07
N ASP A 355 -5.32 -13.99 16.31
CA ASP A 355 -4.84 -12.70 16.79
C ASP A 355 -5.94 -11.63 16.72
N SER A 356 -5.61 -10.42 17.17
CA SER A 356 -6.50 -9.27 17.15
C SER A 356 -6.68 -8.61 15.78
N HIS A 357 -5.98 -9.09 14.75
CA HIS A 357 -5.93 -8.46 13.43
C HIS A 357 -6.65 -9.28 12.34
N GLY A 358 -7.19 -10.44 12.69
CA GLY A 358 -7.96 -11.30 11.80
C GLY A 358 -9.38 -11.56 12.30
N TRP A 359 -10.33 -11.62 11.36
CA TRP A 359 -11.71 -12.05 11.58
C TRP A 359 -12.03 -13.12 10.56
N ALA A 360 -12.51 -14.27 11.03
CA ALA A 360 -12.67 -15.42 10.15
C ALA A 360 -13.83 -16.33 10.51
N MET A 361 -14.28 -17.06 9.48
CA MET A 361 -15.08 -18.26 9.61
C MET A 361 -14.15 -19.46 9.39
N TYR A 362 -14.14 -20.37 10.36
CA TYR A 362 -13.45 -21.66 10.31
C TYR A 362 -14.47 -22.76 10.03
N ILE A 363 -14.14 -23.67 9.12
CA ILE A 363 -14.97 -24.80 8.76
C ILE A 363 -14.13 -26.09 8.81
N ASP A 364 -14.63 -27.05 9.56
CA ASP A 364 -14.20 -28.46 9.55
C ASP A 364 -15.35 -29.37 9.07
N GLU A 365 -15.15 -30.69 9.06
CA GLU A 365 -16.17 -31.66 8.62
C GLU A 365 -17.51 -31.58 9.36
N GLN A 366 -17.50 -31.18 10.63
CA GLN A 366 -18.64 -31.27 11.53
C GLN A 366 -19.13 -29.91 12.01
N ARG A 367 -18.30 -28.86 11.91
CA ARG A 367 -18.47 -27.62 12.65
C ARG A 367 -18.08 -26.43 11.80
N LEU A 368 -18.81 -25.35 12.06
CA LEU A 368 -18.48 -24.01 11.64
C LEU A 368 -18.40 -23.12 12.88
N TRP A 369 -17.35 -22.29 12.91
CA TRP A 369 -17.06 -21.36 14.00
C TRP A 369 -16.66 -20.00 13.45
N PHE A 370 -16.97 -18.95 14.20
CA PHE A 370 -16.44 -17.60 13.94
C PHE A 370 -15.30 -17.31 14.91
N TYR A 371 -14.12 -16.99 14.37
CA TYR A 371 -12.88 -16.76 15.10
C TYR A 371 -12.43 -15.31 15.01
N HIS A 372 -12.15 -14.72 16.17
CA HIS A 372 -11.44 -13.46 16.31
C HIS A 372 -10.73 -13.42 17.67
N ASN A 373 -9.48 -12.94 17.69
CA ASN A 373 -8.69 -12.79 18.91
C ASN A 373 -8.65 -14.05 19.80
N ASP A 374 -8.50 -15.23 19.17
CA ASP A 374 -8.44 -16.55 19.82
C ASP A 374 -9.73 -16.96 20.55
N GLN A 375 -10.82 -16.23 20.31
CA GLN A 375 -12.16 -16.58 20.76
C GLN A 375 -12.93 -17.22 19.61
N ASN A 376 -13.74 -18.22 19.95
CA ASN A 376 -14.67 -18.84 19.02
C ASN A 376 -16.11 -18.63 19.48
N GLU A 377 -16.94 -18.15 18.57
CA GLU A 377 -18.37 -17.96 18.82
C GLU A 377 -19.21 -18.83 17.86
N ASN A 378 -20.41 -19.16 18.31
CA ASN A 378 -21.52 -19.75 17.55
C ASN A 378 -21.14 -21.02 16.78
N ARG A 379 -21.20 -22.17 17.46
CA ARG A 379 -21.00 -23.49 16.86
C ARG A 379 -22.22 -23.90 16.04
N TYR A 380 -22.07 -23.98 14.72
CA TYR A 380 -23.06 -24.60 13.85
C TYR A 380 -22.70 -26.05 13.59
N SER A 381 -23.59 -26.96 13.97
CA SER A 381 -23.48 -28.39 13.67
C SER A 381 -24.29 -28.73 12.41
N LYS A 382 -23.68 -28.54 11.23
CA LYS A 382 -24.12 -29.15 9.97
C LYS A 382 -22.97 -29.11 8.95
N GLY A 383 -22.83 -30.18 8.16
CA GLY A 383 -21.81 -30.33 7.13
C GLY A 383 -22.02 -29.34 5.98
N HIS A 384 -21.43 -28.16 6.12
CA HIS A 384 -21.58 -27.04 5.18
C HIS A 384 -20.33 -26.79 4.32
N GLY A 385 -19.19 -27.42 4.61
CA GLY A 385 -17.89 -27.19 3.94
C GLY A 385 -17.34 -28.35 3.14
N GLY A 386 -18.19 -29.23 2.60
CA GLY A 386 -17.74 -30.37 1.80
C GLY A 386 -17.20 -30.00 0.42
N ASN A 387 -16.69 -30.98 -0.31
CA ASN A 387 -16.26 -30.81 -1.71
C ASN A 387 -17.35 -30.15 -2.56
N GLY A 388 -16.98 -29.09 -3.27
CA GLY A 388 -17.87 -28.30 -4.13
C GLY A 388 -18.68 -27.23 -3.40
N ALA A 389 -18.56 -27.10 -2.07
CA ALA A 389 -19.19 -26.00 -1.34
C ALA A 389 -18.61 -24.66 -1.79
N VAL A 390 -19.49 -23.66 -1.95
CA VAL A 390 -19.13 -22.28 -2.26
C VAL A 390 -19.35 -21.43 -1.03
N ILE A 391 -18.30 -20.76 -0.57
CA ILE A 391 -18.32 -19.88 0.59
C ILE A 391 -18.15 -18.44 0.12
N GLY A 392 -19.17 -17.61 0.35
CA GLY A 392 -19.12 -16.18 0.07
C GLY A 392 -18.71 -15.39 1.31
N VAL A 393 -17.91 -14.34 1.12
CA VAL A 393 -17.53 -13.39 2.17
C VAL A 393 -17.95 -12.00 1.73
N LEU A 394 -18.74 -11.33 2.57
CA LEU A 394 -19.23 -9.97 2.34
C LEU A 394 -18.66 -9.05 3.43
N LEU A 395 -17.79 -8.14 3.01
CA LEU A 395 -17.21 -7.10 3.87
C LEU A 395 -17.88 -5.77 3.57
N ASP A 396 -18.52 -5.19 4.57
CA ASP A 396 -19.00 -3.81 4.53
C ASP A 396 -18.03 -2.93 5.33
N CYS A 397 -17.15 -2.22 4.63
CA CYS A 397 -16.19 -1.31 5.27
C CYS A 397 -16.84 -0.06 5.85
N ASP A 398 -18.01 0.34 5.34
CA ASP A 398 -18.69 1.57 5.75
C ASP A 398 -19.46 1.36 7.06
N GLN A 399 -20.10 0.19 7.20
CA GLN A 399 -20.79 -0.24 8.42
C GLN A 399 -19.87 -1.00 9.39
N GLY A 400 -18.70 -1.46 8.93
CA GLY A 400 -17.78 -2.26 9.72
C GLY A 400 -18.37 -3.62 10.08
N THR A 401 -18.96 -4.31 9.11
CA THR A 401 -19.56 -5.64 9.31
C THR A 401 -18.96 -6.68 8.36
N LEU A 402 -19.03 -7.95 8.80
CA LEU A 402 -18.58 -9.10 8.03
C LEU A 402 -19.64 -10.18 8.06
N SER A 403 -20.10 -10.59 6.89
CA SER A 403 -21.15 -11.59 6.68
C SER A 403 -20.66 -12.73 5.79
N TYR A 404 -21.25 -13.92 5.95
CA TYR A 404 -20.83 -15.11 5.23
C TYR A 404 -22.00 -15.82 4.56
N TYR A 405 -21.74 -16.37 3.39
CA TYR A 405 -22.70 -17.16 2.62
C TYR A 405 -22.15 -18.56 2.41
N ILE A 406 -23.03 -19.57 2.40
CA ILE A 406 -22.69 -20.91 1.95
C ILE A 406 -23.72 -21.35 0.92
N ASN A 407 -23.26 -21.63 -0.30
CA ASN A 407 -24.10 -21.97 -1.45
C ASN A 407 -25.26 -20.96 -1.62
N ASP A 408 -24.90 -19.67 -1.70
CA ASP A 408 -25.81 -18.51 -1.82
C ASP A 408 -26.80 -18.31 -0.67
N ARG A 409 -26.67 -19.06 0.43
CA ARG A 409 -27.48 -18.86 1.63
C ARG A 409 -26.69 -18.11 2.68
N LEU A 410 -27.23 -16.99 3.14
CA LEU A 410 -26.66 -16.22 4.24
C LEU A 410 -26.61 -17.11 5.50
N ILE A 411 -25.46 -17.11 6.17
CA ILE A 411 -25.30 -17.72 7.48
C ILE A 411 -25.66 -16.67 8.52
N GLU A 412 -26.59 -17.01 9.42
CA GLU A 412 -27.11 -16.08 10.42
C GLU A 412 -26.72 -16.50 11.86
N PRO A 413 -25.54 -16.06 12.35
CA PRO A 413 -25.09 -16.18 13.75
C PRO A 413 -26.15 -15.69 14.74
N ASN A 414 -26.75 -16.61 15.50
CA ASN A 414 -27.83 -16.30 16.46
C ASN A 414 -29.03 -15.55 15.84
N GLY A 415 -29.35 -15.80 14.57
CA GLY A 415 -30.44 -15.14 13.85
C GLY A 415 -30.12 -13.71 13.38
N MET A 416 -28.84 -13.31 13.40
CA MET A 416 -28.37 -12.02 12.89
C MET A 416 -27.60 -12.22 11.58
N PRO A 417 -27.70 -11.28 10.61
CA PRO A 417 -27.05 -11.42 9.31
C PRO A 417 -25.51 -11.32 9.38
N ASP A 418 -25.00 -10.48 10.28
CA ASP A 418 -23.57 -10.23 10.40
C ASP A 418 -22.93 -11.17 11.42
N ALA A 419 -21.85 -11.83 11.00
CA ALA A 419 -21.02 -12.64 11.88
C ALA A 419 -20.11 -11.80 12.77
N PHE A 420 -19.64 -10.66 12.27
CA PHE A 420 -18.86 -9.70 13.04
C PHE A 420 -19.40 -8.29 12.81
N LYS A 421 -19.38 -7.49 13.88
CA LYS A 421 -19.82 -6.09 13.91
C LYS A 421 -18.76 -5.23 14.57
N ASN A 422 -18.80 -3.93 14.30
CA ASN A 422 -17.86 -2.95 14.85
C ASN A 422 -16.40 -3.25 14.49
N LEU A 423 -16.15 -3.71 13.26
CA LEU A 423 -14.80 -3.83 12.74
C LEU A 423 -14.12 -2.44 12.83
N PRO A 424 -12.89 -2.33 13.37
CA PRO A 424 -12.18 -1.07 13.45
C PRO A 424 -12.01 -0.40 12.08
N ARG A 425 -12.06 0.93 11.99
CA ARG A 425 -11.71 1.60 10.74
C ARG A 425 -10.25 1.31 10.38
N GLY A 426 -10.01 0.90 9.15
CA GLY A 426 -8.67 0.55 8.68
C GLY A 426 -8.69 -0.11 7.31
N LEU A 427 -7.54 -0.65 6.93
CA LEU A 427 -7.37 -1.42 5.69
C LEU A 427 -7.60 -2.90 5.98
N TYR A 428 -8.39 -3.55 5.13
CA TYR A 428 -8.74 -4.95 5.22
C TYR A 428 -8.37 -5.69 3.95
N TYR A 429 -7.63 -6.78 4.08
CA TYR A 429 -7.34 -7.71 3.01
C TYR A 429 -8.24 -8.94 3.13
N PRO A 430 -8.73 -9.50 2.01
CA PRO A 430 -9.20 -10.89 1.97
C PRO A 430 -8.12 -11.81 2.53
N ALA A 431 -8.49 -12.72 3.42
CA ALA A 431 -7.54 -13.57 4.11
C ALA A 431 -8.00 -15.02 4.17
N PHE A 432 -7.05 -15.95 3.99
CA PHE A 432 -7.34 -17.36 3.81
C PHE A 432 -6.29 -18.23 4.52
N CYS A 433 -6.74 -19.33 5.14
CA CYS A 433 -5.89 -20.43 5.58
C CYS A 433 -6.49 -21.77 5.16
N VAL A 434 -5.64 -22.70 4.74
CA VAL A 434 -6.00 -24.11 4.55
C VAL A 434 -4.90 -24.99 5.13
N ASN A 435 -5.26 -26.19 5.58
CA ASN A 435 -4.29 -27.23 5.88
C ASN A 435 -4.04 -28.13 4.65
N LYS A 436 -3.10 -29.08 4.75
CA LYS A 436 -2.74 -29.97 3.62
C LYS A 436 -3.86 -30.84 3.05
N ASN A 437 -4.96 -31.01 3.79
CA ASN A 437 -6.07 -31.87 3.40
C ASN A 437 -7.13 -31.10 2.59
N ALA A 438 -7.05 -29.76 2.57
CA ALA A 438 -7.96 -28.90 1.86
C ALA A 438 -7.31 -28.22 0.64
N LYS A 439 -8.14 -27.93 -0.36
CA LYS A 439 -7.81 -27.10 -1.52
C LYS A 439 -8.97 -26.16 -1.78
N ILE A 440 -8.66 -24.89 -1.98
CA ILE A 440 -9.66 -23.88 -2.29
C ILE A 440 -9.28 -23.07 -3.53
N THR A 441 -10.29 -22.61 -4.27
CA THR A 441 -10.14 -21.66 -5.37
C THR A 441 -10.97 -20.42 -5.08
N VAL A 442 -10.34 -19.25 -5.17
CA VAL A 442 -10.96 -17.95 -4.89
C VAL A 442 -11.47 -17.33 -6.18
N HIS A 443 -12.70 -16.81 -6.11
CA HIS A 443 -13.41 -16.12 -7.17
C HIS A 443 -13.68 -14.68 -6.74
N THR A 444 -13.32 -13.72 -7.57
CA THR A 444 -13.33 -12.28 -7.27
C THR A 444 -14.06 -11.51 -8.36
N GLY A 445 -14.26 -10.20 -8.18
CA GLY A 445 -15.01 -9.39 -9.14
C GLY A 445 -16.49 -9.76 -9.14
N LEU A 446 -17.04 -10.09 -7.97
CA LEU A 446 -18.39 -10.60 -7.81
C LEU A 446 -19.25 -9.63 -7.00
N LEU A 447 -20.53 -9.53 -7.38
CA LEU A 447 -21.55 -8.92 -6.54
C LEU A 447 -22.11 -9.94 -5.53
N PRO A 448 -22.53 -9.50 -4.33
CA PRO A 448 -23.17 -10.38 -3.36
C PRO A 448 -24.52 -10.92 -3.88
N PRO A 449 -24.96 -12.12 -3.43
CA PRO A 449 -26.18 -12.75 -3.91
C PRO A 449 -27.45 -11.89 -3.75
N SER A 450 -27.51 -11.04 -2.73
CA SER A 450 -28.62 -10.10 -2.50
C SER A 450 -28.78 -9.07 -3.62
N LEU A 451 -27.67 -8.56 -4.17
CA LEU A 451 -27.66 -7.57 -5.25
C LEU A 451 -27.78 -8.20 -6.65
N ARG A 452 -27.37 -9.47 -6.82
CA ARG A 452 -27.57 -10.20 -8.10
C ARG A 452 -29.05 -10.45 -8.41
N ARG A 453 -29.91 -10.55 -7.38
CA ARG A 453 -31.35 -10.77 -7.56
C ARG A 453 -32.10 -9.50 -7.96
N SER A 454 -31.63 -8.32 -7.56
CA SER A 454 -32.24 -7.04 -7.94
C SER A 454 -31.87 -6.58 -9.35
N SER A 455 -30.68 -6.94 -9.86
CA SER A 455 -30.30 -6.61 -11.25
C SER A 455 -31.12 -7.38 -12.29
N ASN A 456 -31.55 -8.62 -11.97
CA ASN A 456 -32.35 -9.44 -12.88
C ASN A 456 -33.84 -9.04 -12.94
N SER A 457 -34.32 -8.14 -12.07
CA SER A 457 -35.71 -7.66 -12.10
C SER A 457 -35.93 -6.46 -13.02
N ASP A 458 -34.88 -5.71 -13.38
CA ASP A 458 -35.00 -4.50 -14.21
C ASP A 458 -34.91 -4.76 -15.72
N ASP A 459 -34.44 -5.94 -16.15
CA ASP A 459 -34.35 -6.32 -17.58
C ASP A 459 -35.66 -6.87 -18.19
N SER A 460 -36.80 -6.73 -17.51
CA SER A 460 -38.09 -7.30 -17.97
C SER A 460 -39.16 -6.29 -18.40
N VAL A 461 -38.83 -5.00 -18.52
CA VAL A 461 -39.80 -3.97 -18.96
C VAL A 461 -39.20 -3.01 -19.99
N SER A 462 -39.03 -3.49 -21.23
CA SER A 462 -39.07 -2.64 -22.44
C SER A 462 -39.05 -3.47 -23.73
N ASP A 463 -40.07 -4.31 -23.91
CA ASP A 463 -40.46 -4.72 -25.27
C ASP A 463 -41.99 -4.89 -25.29
N THR A 464 -42.70 -3.76 -25.37
CA THR A 464 -44.01 -3.69 -26.04
C THR A 464 -44.41 -2.24 -26.31
N LEU A 465 -44.51 -1.94 -27.62
CA LEU A 465 -45.03 -0.77 -28.33
C LEU A 465 -44.04 0.31 -28.76
#